data_AF-A0A5D0N6Q9-F1
#
_entry.id   AF-A0A5D0N6Q9-F1
#
_cell.length_a   1.000
_cell.length_b   1.000
_cell.length_c   1.000
_cell.angle_alpha   90.00
_cell.angle_beta   90.00
_cell.angle_gamma   90.00
#
_symmetry.space_group_name_H-M   'P 1'
#
loop_
_entity.id
_entity.type
_entity.pdbx_description
1 polymer ?
#
loop_
_entity_poly.entity_id
_entity_poly.type
_entity_poly.pdbx_seq_one_letter_code
_entity_poly.pdbx_strand_id
1 'polypeptide(L)'
;MPNSEERDNSGREAAVAPQSAVAEGAGDGAEDTADGPAGPAPAGPAESGETAVARLGEPVTVWPCANCGRPVPQPVGAVRTVRYCQDNDGACAREARERRERGRDAPGLTGQVASTWEMVERLEKAADLLADSLTSELSVAGVERRVAEVRAEAARELAIAQSERDASQRKAEEAWQEASSARQRAETAERESSRAREEAKLATAKRDAAQQAWEEAHQVAQQSMTAKLAAESERDRIAARETELLAALESTRAELVAARSKLAEAEGAAEAQRVEAAVAKQGAEDLRNAMRDTEAQRQRAMQATSKAEAERTAALRAQSEAEAEVVRANARVEEAVKERDAAHAQAKAAIAERDELTAKVNDQGVQLRQLSQSVAEQQAALTALAEERDAARAEADRARRQIDQFTHHTLSSNFPPGGRMPGGGPAAPPSAHQQPSVPPGPPPIGGPAPAGPGGPVPAGAQPGAPNAQPGAPVPAGAQGAPLGAPADGPLGSGGHPQPGVPPRRGRPLNGADREDPLFTGP
;
A
#
# COMPACT_ATOMS: atom_id res chain seq x y z
N MET A 1 55.47 -13.67 -13.45
CA MET A 1 54.97 -12.74 -12.41
C MET A 1 53.46 -12.84 -12.41
N PRO A 2 52.90 -13.72 -11.58
CA PRO A 2 52.51 -13.26 -10.24
C PRO A 2 53.02 -14.12 -9.07
N ASN A 3 53.27 -13.43 -7.96
CA ASN A 3 53.20 -13.83 -6.55
C ASN A 3 53.35 -15.31 -6.15
N SER A 4 54.60 -15.65 -5.78
CA SER A 4 54.97 -16.04 -4.40
C SER A 4 54.21 -15.28 -3.29
N GLU A 5 54.09 -15.77 -2.06
CA GLU A 5 54.38 -17.07 -1.45
C GLU A 5 53.61 -17.13 -0.12
N GLU A 6 52.64 -18.04 0.04
CA GLU A 6 51.98 -18.29 1.34
C GLU A 6 51.60 -19.76 1.46
N ARG A 7 52.31 -20.48 2.34
CA ARG A 7 52.02 -21.86 2.73
C ARG A 7 52.29 -22.04 4.23
N ASP A 8 51.37 -21.53 5.04
CA ASP A 8 51.28 -21.93 6.45
C ASP A 8 50.94 -23.42 6.55
N ASN A 9 51.95 -24.26 6.80
CA ASN A 9 51.73 -25.66 7.14
C ASN A 9 52.93 -26.29 7.89
N SER A 10 53.02 -26.04 9.20
CA SER A 10 53.76 -26.90 10.16
C SER A 10 53.32 -26.68 11.62
N GLY A 11 52.02 -26.48 11.86
CA GLY A 11 51.45 -26.51 13.20
C GLY A 11 51.43 -27.94 13.75
N ARG A 12 52.49 -28.36 14.43
CA ARG A 12 52.62 -29.69 15.04
C ARG A 12 52.98 -29.61 16.52
N GLU A 13 52.04 -29.11 17.31
CA GLU A 13 52.15 -29.15 18.77
C GLU A 13 52.24 -30.61 19.26
N ALA A 14 53.29 -30.93 20.00
CA ALA A 14 53.47 -32.24 20.60
C ALA A 14 52.63 -32.32 21.88
N ALA A 15 51.72 -33.30 21.95
CA ALA A 15 50.79 -33.41 23.07
C ALA A 15 51.48 -33.74 24.40
N VAL A 16 51.13 -32.95 25.41
CA VAL A 16 51.08 -33.25 26.85
C VAL A 16 51.42 -34.69 27.23
N ALA A 17 52.54 -34.87 27.93
CA ALA A 17 52.79 -36.09 28.70
C ALA A 17 52.01 -36.03 30.04
N PRO A 18 51.16 -37.02 30.37
CA PRO A 18 50.55 -37.11 31.68
C PRO A 18 51.57 -37.53 32.76
N GLN A 19 51.32 -37.11 33.99
CA GLN A 19 52.17 -37.39 35.14
C GLN A 19 51.90 -38.81 35.69
N SER A 20 52.97 -39.52 36.06
CA SER A 20 52.90 -40.73 36.87
C SER A 20 53.89 -40.63 38.02
N ALA A 21 53.47 -39.97 39.11
CA ALA A 21 54.24 -39.95 40.35
C ALA A 21 54.08 -41.29 41.08
N VAL A 22 55.16 -42.06 41.18
CA VAL A 22 55.21 -43.25 42.05
C VAL A 22 55.83 -42.79 43.38
N ALA A 23 54.96 -42.59 44.37
CA ALA A 23 55.34 -42.26 45.73
C ALA A 23 54.62 -43.21 46.69
N GLU A 24 55.23 -44.37 46.92
CA GLU A 24 54.81 -45.29 47.98
C GLU A 24 55.87 -45.29 49.08
N GLY A 25 55.44 -44.90 50.28
CA GLY A 25 56.28 -44.80 51.47
C GLY A 25 56.08 -45.97 52.42
N ALA A 26 56.89 -45.97 53.47
CA ALA A 26 56.89 -46.94 54.57
C ALA A 26 55.50 -47.35 55.07
N GLY A 27 55.35 -48.66 55.33
CA GLY A 27 54.33 -49.23 56.20
C GLY A 27 54.99 -50.19 57.18
N ASP A 28 55.14 -49.78 58.43
CA ASP A 28 55.61 -50.66 59.51
C ASP A 28 54.55 -51.73 59.83
N GLY A 29 55.01 -52.94 60.16
CA GLY A 29 54.16 -54.06 60.56
C GLY A 29 54.96 -55.06 61.39
N ALA A 30 54.70 -55.10 62.69
CA ALA A 30 55.33 -56.00 63.65
C ALA A 30 54.35 -57.12 64.07
N GLU A 31 54.71 -57.84 65.14
CA GLU A 31 54.04 -59.02 65.73
C GLU A 31 54.35 -60.33 64.97
N ASP A 32 54.87 -61.45 65.53
CA ASP A 32 55.02 -62.07 66.87
C ASP A 32 54.30 -63.45 66.89
N THR A 33 54.57 -64.31 67.89
CA THR A 33 54.43 -65.79 67.91
C THR A 33 55.48 -66.49 67.00
N ALA A 34 56.35 -67.41 67.45
CA ALA A 34 56.42 -68.35 68.58
C ALA A 34 55.51 -69.59 68.48
N ASP A 35 56.09 -70.77 68.20
CA ASP A 35 56.23 -71.83 69.22
C ASP A 35 57.24 -72.93 68.81
N GLY A 36 57.57 -73.84 69.75
CA GLY A 36 58.34 -75.08 69.53
C GLY A 36 57.48 -76.26 69.03
N PRO A 37 57.96 -77.54 69.10
CA PRO A 37 58.67 -78.13 70.24
C PRO A 37 59.89 -79.03 69.86
N ALA A 38 60.33 -79.92 70.77
CA ALA A 38 61.66 -80.54 70.74
C ALA A 38 61.70 -82.09 70.86
N GLY A 39 62.84 -82.67 70.47
CA GLY A 39 63.35 -83.98 70.94
C GLY A 39 63.11 -85.18 70.01
N PRO A 40 63.60 -86.39 70.39
CA PRO A 40 64.43 -86.73 71.56
C PRO A 40 65.79 -87.40 71.21
N ALA A 41 66.60 -87.70 72.23
CA ALA A 41 67.86 -88.45 72.11
C ALA A 41 67.66 -89.97 72.35
N PRO A 42 68.55 -90.85 71.82
CA PRO A 42 68.53 -92.28 72.12
C PRO A 42 69.30 -92.61 73.42
N ALA A 43 68.73 -93.50 74.24
CA ALA A 43 69.40 -94.14 75.38
C ALA A 43 69.87 -95.56 75.01
N GLY A 44 70.72 -96.17 75.86
CA GLY A 44 71.18 -97.56 75.68
C GLY A 44 70.87 -98.47 76.89
N PRO A 45 70.83 -99.79 76.69
CA PRO A 45 71.13 -100.83 77.69
C PRO A 45 72.57 -101.37 77.48
N ALA A 46 73.36 -101.87 78.44
CA ALA A 46 73.15 -102.60 79.70
C ALA A 46 73.23 -104.14 79.57
N GLU A 47 74.34 -104.71 80.07
CA GLU A 47 74.51 -106.09 80.60
C GLU A 47 74.29 -107.27 79.61
N SER A 48 74.71 -108.53 79.82
CA SER A 48 75.51 -109.25 80.84
C SER A 48 76.17 -110.48 80.15
N GLY A 49 77.05 -111.31 80.74
CA GLY A 49 77.62 -111.34 82.09
C GLY A 49 78.16 -112.70 82.58
N GLU A 50 78.04 -113.80 81.82
CA GLU A 50 78.09 -115.18 82.37
C GLU A 50 79.45 -115.93 82.24
N THR A 51 79.81 -116.69 83.28
CA THR A 51 81.07 -117.45 83.39
C THR A 51 80.81 -118.94 83.71
N ALA A 52 81.29 -119.83 82.84
CA ALA A 52 81.06 -121.28 82.99
C ALA A 52 82.06 -121.92 83.98
N VAL A 53 81.58 -122.28 85.18
CA VAL A 53 82.37 -122.99 86.20
C VAL A 53 82.29 -124.50 85.97
N ALA A 54 83.44 -125.14 85.72
CA ALA A 54 83.54 -126.59 85.55
C ALA A 54 83.30 -127.35 86.88
N ARG A 55 82.60 -128.49 86.81
CA ARG A 55 82.24 -129.31 87.98
C ARG A 55 83.33 -130.33 88.31
N LEU A 56 83.65 -130.50 89.59
CA LEU A 56 84.52 -131.59 90.06
C LEU A 56 83.81 -132.96 89.86
N GLY A 57 84.55 -133.94 89.34
CA GLY A 57 84.15 -135.36 89.33
C GLY A 57 84.17 -136.07 87.98
N GLU A 58 84.36 -135.35 86.87
CA GLU A 58 84.40 -135.93 85.53
C GLU A 58 85.73 -136.68 85.27
N PRO A 59 85.72 -137.88 84.66
CA PRO A 59 86.94 -138.68 84.50
C PRO A 59 87.89 -138.04 83.49
N VAL A 60 88.95 -137.42 84.00
CA VAL A 60 90.07 -136.87 83.22
C VAL A 60 90.60 -137.95 82.29
N THR A 61 90.38 -137.80 80.98
CA THR A 61 90.95 -138.72 80.00
C THR A 61 92.46 -138.51 79.96
N VAL A 62 93.22 -139.55 80.28
CA VAL A 62 94.67 -139.49 80.34
C VAL A 62 95.23 -140.03 79.03
N TRP A 63 95.93 -139.19 78.27
CA TRP A 63 96.58 -139.58 77.02
C TRP A 63 98.11 -139.67 77.18
N PRO A 64 98.80 -140.63 76.56
CA PRO A 64 100.26 -140.66 76.58
C PRO A 64 100.82 -139.47 75.78
N CYS A 65 101.77 -138.76 76.38
CA CYS A 65 102.50 -137.65 75.77
C CYS A 65 103.16 -138.10 74.46
N ALA A 66 102.88 -137.41 73.34
CA ALA A 66 103.33 -137.79 72.01
C ALA A 66 104.86 -137.67 71.77
N ASN A 67 105.65 -137.35 72.80
CA ASN A 67 107.11 -137.35 72.78
C ASN A 67 107.75 -138.37 73.74
N CYS A 68 107.21 -138.52 74.96
CA CYS A 68 107.83 -139.33 76.02
C CYS A 68 106.92 -140.40 76.64
N GLY A 69 105.69 -140.58 76.14
CA GLY A 69 104.72 -141.58 76.62
C GLY A 69 104.09 -141.30 77.99
N ARG A 70 104.58 -140.33 78.78
CA ARG A 70 104.04 -139.99 80.10
C ARG A 70 102.53 -139.68 80.05
N PRO A 71 101.73 -140.09 81.04
CA PRO A 71 100.33 -139.72 81.15
C PRO A 71 100.14 -138.19 81.23
N VAL A 72 99.35 -137.63 80.31
CA VAL A 72 98.95 -136.21 80.28
C VAL A 72 97.45 -136.10 80.57
N PRO A 73 97.04 -135.35 81.61
CA PRO A 73 95.62 -135.09 81.86
C PRO A 73 95.03 -134.17 80.79
N GLN A 74 93.94 -134.58 80.14
CA GLN A 74 93.19 -133.69 79.25
C GLN A 74 92.26 -132.76 80.06
N PRO A 75 92.25 -131.44 79.81
CA PRO A 75 91.27 -130.54 80.41
C PRO A 75 89.87 -130.80 79.81
N VAL A 76 88.92 -131.19 80.67
CA VAL A 76 87.53 -131.42 80.28
C VAL A 76 86.89 -130.15 79.72
N GLY A 77 86.13 -130.28 78.63
CA GLY A 77 85.48 -129.16 77.93
C GLY A 77 86.38 -128.35 76.98
N ALA A 78 87.70 -128.57 76.96
CA ALA A 78 88.59 -127.86 76.03
C ALA A 78 88.55 -128.48 74.62
N VAL A 79 88.29 -127.67 73.59
CA VAL A 79 88.26 -128.10 72.17
C VAL A 79 89.62 -128.63 71.68
N ARG A 80 90.73 -128.23 72.31
CA ARG A 80 92.10 -128.59 71.91
C ARG A 80 92.72 -129.62 72.85
N THR A 81 93.02 -130.81 72.33
CA THR A 81 93.71 -131.86 73.08
C THR A 81 95.17 -131.49 73.37
N VAL A 82 95.57 -131.61 74.64
CA VAL A 82 96.93 -131.35 75.11
C VAL A 82 97.81 -132.56 74.79
N ARG A 83 98.47 -132.53 73.63
CA ARG A 83 99.24 -133.66 73.07
C ARG A 83 100.62 -133.91 73.71
N TYR A 84 101.11 -132.99 74.56
CA TYR A 84 102.42 -133.08 75.21
C TYR A 84 102.32 -132.72 76.70
N CYS A 85 103.10 -133.38 77.56
CA CYS A 85 103.17 -133.01 78.98
C CYS A 85 103.75 -131.60 79.14
N GLN A 86 103.20 -130.84 80.10
CA GLN A 86 103.72 -129.52 80.47
C GLN A 86 104.96 -129.59 81.38
N ASP A 87 105.25 -130.77 81.95
CA ASP A 87 106.47 -131.09 82.69
C ASP A 87 107.74 -130.48 82.04
N ASN A 88 108.60 -129.89 82.87
CA ASN A 88 109.84 -129.20 82.45
C ASN A 88 109.58 -128.08 81.43
N ASP A 89 108.66 -127.16 81.76
CA ASP A 89 108.29 -125.98 80.95
C ASP A 89 107.84 -126.32 79.52
N GLY A 90 107.21 -127.48 79.32
CA GLY A 90 106.88 -127.99 77.98
C GLY A 90 108.09 -128.45 77.17
N ALA A 91 109.17 -128.91 77.81
CA ALA A 91 110.35 -129.45 77.12
C ALA A 91 109.99 -130.56 76.12
N CYS A 92 109.00 -131.41 76.40
CA CYS A 92 108.52 -132.42 75.45
C CYS A 92 107.84 -131.83 74.21
N ALA A 93 107.19 -130.66 74.32
CA ALA A 93 106.65 -129.95 73.16
C ALA A 93 107.76 -129.28 72.34
N ARG A 94 108.79 -128.73 73.00
CA ARG A 94 110.00 -128.20 72.35
C ARG A 94 110.81 -129.28 71.66
N GLU A 95 111.15 -130.38 72.33
CA GLU A 95 111.88 -131.50 71.74
C GLU A 95 111.11 -132.13 70.58
N ALA A 96 109.77 -132.26 70.67
CA ALA A 96 108.96 -132.71 69.55
C ALA A 96 108.94 -131.71 68.38
N ARG A 97 108.97 -130.39 68.65
CA ARG A 97 109.13 -129.35 67.61
C ARG A 97 110.51 -129.43 66.96
N GLU A 98 111.58 -129.52 67.75
CA GLU A 98 112.97 -129.61 67.30
C GLU A 98 113.26 -130.93 66.56
N ARG A 99 112.68 -132.05 66.99
CA ARG A 99 112.69 -133.34 66.28
C ARG A 99 111.95 -133.26 64.94
N ARG A 100 110.87 -132.47 64.85
CA ARG A 100 110.18 -132.16 63.58
C ARG A 100 110.97 -131.19 62.71
N GLU A 101 111.69 -130.23 63.28
CA GLU A 101 112.58 -129.31 62.54
C GLU A 101 113.78 -130.05 61.95
N ARG A 102 114.46 -130.89 62.73
CA ARG A 102 115.48 -131.84 62.21
C ARG A 102 114.91 -132.83 61.18
N GLY A 103 113.60 -133.11 61.22
CA GLY A 103 112.89 -133.90 60.19
C GLY A 103 112.45 -133.08 58.97
N ARG A 104 112.34 -131.75 59.09
CA ARG A 104 111.97 -130.79 58.04
C ARG A 104 113.16 -130.55 57.11
N ASP A 105 114.37 -130.47 57.67
CA ASP A 105 115.64 -130.32 56.95
C ASP A 105 116.22 -131.67 56.45
N ALA A 106 115.59 -132.80 56.79
CA ALA A 106 116.03 -134.13 56.38
C ALA A 106 115.64 -134.43 54.91
N PRO A 107 116.61 -134.66 54.00
CA PRO A 107 116.32 -134.85 52.58
C PRO A 107 115.57 -136.16 52.32
N GLY A 108 114.38 -136.06 51.75
CA GLY A 108 113.55 -137.20 51.34
C GLY A 108 112.11 -137.12 51.82
N LEU A 109 111.47 -138.29 51.92
CA LEU A 109 110.03 -138.42 52.24
C LEU A 109 109.66 -137.81 53.61
N THR A 110 110.59 -137.78 54.56
CA THR A 110 110.39 -137.23 55.91
C THR A 110 110.13 -135.72 55.91
N GLY A 111 110.87 -134.96 55.10
CA GLY A 111 110.66 -133.51 54.95
C GLY A 111 109.34 -133.19 54.27
N GLN A 112 108.93 -134.02 53.29
CA GLN A 112 107.63 -133.90 52.63
C GLN A 112 106.48 -134.12 53.63
N VAL A 113 106.54 -135.17 54.45
CA VAL A 113 105.55 -135.43 55.51
C VAL A 113 105.53 -134.26 56.51
N ALA A 114 106.69 -133.76 56.95
CA ALA A 114 106.76 -132.60 57.85
C ALA A 114 106.10 -131.34 57.26
N SER A 115 106.27 -131.09 55.95
CA SER A 115 105.62 -129.99 55.23
C SER A 115 104.09 -130.17 55.14
N THR A 116 103.60 -131.39 54.88
CA THR A 116 102.13 -131.64 54.86
C THR A 116 101.48 -131.39 56.21
N TRP A 117 102.15 -131.70 57.33
CA TRP A 117 101.64 -131.37 58.67
C TRP A 117 101.55 -129.87 58.94
N GLU A 118 102.50 -129.06 58.44
CA GLU A 118 102.40 -127.60 58.56
C GLU A 118 101.25 -127.03 57.70
N MET A 119 100.98 -127.62 56.53
CA MET A 119 99.82 -127.26 55.72
C MET A 119 98.50 -127.58 56.44
N VAL A 120 98.44 -128.71 57.16
CA VAL A 120 97.31 -129.05 58.04
C VAL A 120 97.17 -128.05 59.19
N GLU A 121 98.24 -127.69 59.91
CA GLU A 121 98.20 -126.71 61.01
C GLU A 121 97.76 -125.31 60.53
N ARG A 122 98.13 -124.92 59.29
CA ARG A 122 97.63 -123.70 58.64
C ARG A 122 96.14 -123.78 58.26
N LEU A 123 95.67 -124.94 57.80
CA LEU A 123 94.25 -125.19 57.49
C LEU A 123 93.39 -125.24 58.76
N GLU A 124 93.87 -125.87 59.82
CA GLU A 124 93.24 -125.85 61.16
C GLU A 124 93.09 -124.40 61.65
N LYS A 125 94.15 -123.59 61.57
CA LYS A 125 94.09 -122.16 61.97
C LYS A 125 93.18 -121.32 61.06
N ALA A 126 93.06 -121.63 59.77
CA ALA A 126 92.11 -120.98 58.89
C ALA A 126 90.67 -121.38 59.22
N ALA A 127 90.43 -122.65 59.57
CA ALA A 127 89.14 -123.14 60.04
C ALA A 127 88.74 -122.53 61.38
N ASP A 128 89.67 -122.34 62.32
CA ASP A 128 89.44 -121.62 63.58
C ASP A 128 88.99 -120.17 63.30
N LEU A 129 89.71 -119.43 62.44
CA LEU A 129 89.35 -118.04 62.11
C LEU A 129 87.99 -117.92 61.39
N LEU A 130 87.64 -118.90 60.55
CA LEU A 130 86.32 -119.00 59.93
C LEU A 130 85.25 -119.40 60.93
N ALA A 131 85.56 -120.24 61.92
CA ALA A 131 84.66 -120.60 63.01
C ALA A 131 84.41 -119.41 63.94
N ASP A 132 85.44 -118.62 64.28
CA ASP A 132 85.31 -117.38 65.05
C ASP A 132 84.51 -116.33 64.27
N SER A 133 84.76 -116.14 62.97
CA SER A 133 83.98 -115.19 62.15
C SER A 133 82.52 -115.62 62.05
N LEU A 134 82.25 -116.88 61.70
CA LEU A 134 80.89 -117.43 61.63
C LEU A 134 80.21 -117.39 63.00
N THR A 135 80.90 -117.70 64.10
CA THR A 135 80.33 -117.59 65.45
C THR A 135 80.03 -116.14 65.81
N SER A 136 80.86 -115.18 65.39
CA SER A 136 80.59 -113.76 65.63
C SER A 136 79.39 -113.24 64.83
N GLU A 137 79.25 -113.61 63.55
CA GLU A 137 78.14 -113.16 62.68
C GLU A 137 76.83 -113.92 62.94
N LEU A 138 76.89 -115.21 63.28
CA LEU A 138 75.73 -116.05 63.62
C LEU A 138 75.39 -116.03 65.12
N SER A 139 76.19 -115.38 65.96
CA SER A 139 75.79 -115.10 67.35
C SER A 139 74.51 -114.27 67.37
N VAL A 140 73.72 -114.40 68.44
CA VAL A 140 72.49 -113.60 68.63
C VAL A 140 72.80 -112.10 68.47
N ALA A 141 73.88 -111.60 69.09
CA ALA A 141 74.31 -110.21 68.97
C ALA A 141 74.79 -109.80 67.55
N GLY A 142 75.36 -110.74 66.78
CA GLY A 142 75.73 -110.53 65.38
C GLY A 142 74.51 -110.40 64.47
N VAL A 143 73.56 -111.33 64.61
CA VAL A 143 72.28 -111.32 63.91
C VAL A 143 71.46 -110.09 64.30
N GLU A 144 71.38 -109.74 65.58
CA GLU A 144 70.70 -108.53 66.06
C GLU A 144 71.33 -107.26 65.50
N ARG A 145 72.66 -107.19 65.38
CA ARG A 145 73.34 -106.06 64.72
C ARG A 145 72.97 -105.95 63.24
N ARG A 146 72.97 -107.06 62.50
CA ARG A 146 72.52 -107.07 61.08
C ARG A 146 71.05 -106.72 60.93
N VAL A 147 70.19 -107.19 61.83
CA VAL A 147 68.77 -106.83 61.87
C VAL A 147 68.58 -105.34 62.22
N ALA A 148 69.39 -104.77 63.11
CA ALA A 148 69.39 -103.34 63.41
C ALA A 148 69.91 -102.48 62.24
N GLU A 149 70.96 -102.94 61.55
CA GLU A 149 71.52 -102.33 60.33
C GLU A 149 70.46 -102.29 59.22
N VAL A 150 69.84 -103.42 58.88
CA VAL A 150 68.77 -103.52 57.87
C VAL A 150 67.51 -102.74 58.28
N ARG A 151 67.15 -102.72 59.57
CA ARG A 151 66.04 -101.86 60.07
C ARG A 151 66.37 -100.37 59.92
N ALA A 152 67.62 -99.96 60.15
CA ALA A 152 68.05 -98.59 59.97
C ALA A 152 68.16 -98.21 58.49
N GLU A 153 68.48 -99.15 57.59
CA GLU A 153 68.43 -98.98 56.14
C GLU A 153 66.99 -98.81 55.66
N ALA A 154 66.09 -99.74 55.99
CA ALA A 154 64.67 -99.64 55.65
C ALA A 154 64.01 -98.37 56.22
N ALA A 155 64.43 -97.90 57.41
CA ALA A 155 63.97 -96.62 57.96
C ALA A 155 64.48 -95.41 57.17
N ARG A 156 65.73 -95.44 56.67
CA ARG A 156 66.27 -94.40 55.78
C ARG A 156 65.55 -94.40 54.43
N GLU A 157 65.32 -95.56 53.82
CA GLU A 157 64.60 -95.70 52.56
C GLU A 157 63.14 -95.22 52.68
N LEU A 158 62.45 -95.56 53.77
CA LEU A 158 61.09 -95.09 54.03
C LEU A 158 61.04 -93.57 54.24
N ALA A 159 62.02 -92.99 54.95
CA ALA A 159 62.11 -91.54 55.14
C ALA A 159 62.40 -90.80 53.82
N ILE A 160 63.26 -91.37 52.95
CA ILE A 160 63.50 -90.86 51.59
C ILE A 160 62.19 -90.90 50.79
N ALA A 161 61.53 -92.06 50.71
CA ALA A 161 60.28 -92.24 49.96
C ALA A 161 59.13 -91.34 50.46
N GLN A 162 59.07 -91.06 51.77
CA GLN A 162 58.16 -90.05 52.34
C GLN A 162 58.54 -88.64 51.89
N SER A 163 59.80 -88.25 52.01
CA SER A 163 60.26 -86.92 51.59
C SER A 163 60.08 -86.65 50.08
N GLU A 164 60.25 -87.68 49.24
CA GLU A 164 59.98 -87.64 47.80
C GLU A 164 58.48 -87.53 47.52
N ARG A 165 57.65 -88.27 48.26
CA ARG A 165 56.18 -88.17 48.15
C ARG A 165 55.71 -86.77 48.49
N ASP A 166 56.15 -86.22 49.61
CA ASP A 166 55.74 -84.88 50.06
C ASP A 166 56.26 -83.79 49.11
N ALA A 167 57.47 -83.97 48.55
CA ALA A 167 57.99 -83.10 47.50
C ALA A 167 57.20 -83.21 46.18
N SER A 168 56.69 -84.40 45.84
CA SER A 168 55.81 -84.58 44.68
C SER A 168 54.42 -83.98 44.89
N GLN A 169 53.89 -84.03 46.12
CA GLN A 169 52.62 -83.41 46.48
C GLN A 169 52.71 -81.88 46.41
N ARG A 170 53.72 -81.26 47.02
CA ARG A 170 53.96 -79.82 46.91
C ARG A 170 54.10 -79.36 45.45
N LYS A 171 54.89 -80.07 44.63
CA LYS A 171 55.02 -79.78 43.18
C LYS A 171 53.70 -79.92 42.41
N ALA A 172 52.83 -80.85 42.80
CA ALA A 172 51.51 -80.99 42.20
C ALA A 172 50.59 -79.82 42.62
N GLU A 173 50.61 -79.42 43.90
CA GLU A 173 49.85 -78.28 44.42
C GLU A 173 50.30 -76.96 43.81
N GLU A 174 51.62 -76.73 43.71
CA GLU A 174 52.25 -75.62 42.97
C GLU A 174 51.74 -75.59 41.52
N ALA A 175 51.82 -76.71 40.79
CA ALA A 175 51.33 -76.80 39.41
C ALA A 175 49.81 -76.58 39.28
N TRP A 176 49.00 -76.96 40.27
CA TRP A 176 47.56 -76.65 40.30
C TRP A 176 47.29 -75.16 40.57
N GLN A 177 48.11 -74.50 41.38
CA GLN A 177 48.02 -73.05 41.63
C GLN A 177 48.48 -72.23 40.42
N GLU A 178 49.54 -72.65 39.74
CA GLU A 178 49.95 -72.09 38.44
C GLU A 178 48.87 -72.30 37.37
N ALA A 179 48.30 -73.50 37.26
CA ALA A 179 47.27 -73.80 36.27
C ALA A 179 45.95 -73.04 36.53
N SER A 180 45.55 -72.84 37.78
CA SER A 180 44.33 -72.07 38.12
C SER A 180 44.54 -70.56 37.92
N SER A 181 45.67 -70.00 38.34
CA SER A 181 46.01 -68.59 38.08
C SER A 181 46.27 -68.29 36.59
N ALA A 182 46.75 -69.26 35.81
CA ALA A 182 46.82 -69.15 34.35
C ALA A 182 45.43 -69.14 33.70
N ARG A 183 44.51 -70.01 34.14
CA ARG A 183 43.10 -70.01 33.68
C ARG A 183 42.39 -68.70 34.02
N GLN A 184 42.55 -68.20 35.26
CA GLN A 184 41.93 -66.95 35.68
C GLN A 184 42.41 -65.76 34.83
N ARG A 185 43.71 -65.69 34.50
CA ARG A 185 44.27 -64.67 33.59
C ARG A 185 43.77 -64.81 32.15
N ALA A 186 43.54 -66.03 31.67
CA ALA A 186 42.93 -66.26 30.37
C ALA A 186 41.46 -65.77 30.35
N GLU A 187 40.67 -66.11 31.36
CA GLU A 187 39.29 -65.65 31.48
C GLU A 187 39.17 -64.13 31.59
N THR A 188 40.07 -63.44 32.29
CA THR A 188 40.06 -61.96 32.33
C THR A 188 40.41 -61.37 30.95
N ALA A 189 41.42 -61.91 30.27
CA ALA A 189 41.80 -61.46 28.93
C ALA A 189 40.69 -61.72 27.89
N GLU A 190 39.94 -62.82 28.00
CA GLU A 190 38.78 -63.09 27.14
C GLU A 190 37.61 -62.13 27.41
N ARG A 191 37.35 -61.80 28.68
CA ARG A 191 36.34 -60.79 29.08
C ARG A 191 36.72 -59.39 28.58
N GLU A 192 37.98 -59.01 28.70
CA GLU A 192 38.52 -57.74 28.19
C GLU A 192 38.49 -57.67 26.66
N SER A 193 38.92 -58.73 25.97
CA SER A 193 38.83 -58.81 24.50
C SER A 193 37.37 -58.74 24.01
N SER A 194 36.43 -59.32 24.77
CA SER A 194 34.99 -59.24 24.46
C SER A 194 34.44 -57.82 24.63
N ARG A 195 34.75 -57.15 25.75
CA ARG A 195 34.39 -55.74 25.98
C ARG A 195 34.96 -54.82 24.91
N ALA A 196 36.25 -54.95 24.59
CA ALA A 196 36.89 -54.15 23.54
C ALA A 196 36.24 -54.35 22.15
N ARG A 197 35.74 -55.56 21.84
CA ARG A 197 34.98 -55.83 20.61
C ARG A 197 33.57 -55.21 20.64
N GLU A 198 32.93 -55.14 21.80
CA GLU A 198 31.62 -54.48 21.97
C GLU A 198 31.75 -52.97 21.90
N GLU A 199 32.75 -52.39 22.56
CA GLU A 199 33.11 -50.96 22.46
C GLU A 199 33.45 -50.57 21.01
N ALA A 200 34.24 -51.40 20.31
CA ALA A 200 34.54 -51.18 18.89
C ALA A 200 33.27 -51.21 18.01
N LYS A 201 32.35 -52.17 18.22
CA LYS A 201 31.06 -52.23 17.52
C LYS A 201 30.20 -50.99 17.80
N LEU A 202 30.17 -50.52 19.04
CA LEU A 202 29.44 -49.30 19.43
C LEU A 202 30.09 -48.05 18.84
N ALA A 203 31.41 -48.00 18.73
CA ALA A 203 32.13 -46.91 18.07
C ALA A 203 31.86 -46.86 16.56
N THR A 204 31.89 -48.00 15.86
CA THR A 204 31.51 -48.07 14.44
C THR A 204 30.05 -47.71 14.24
N ALA A 205 29.12 -48.26 15.04
CA ALA A 205 27.70 -47.93 14.93
C ALA A 205 27.42 -46.42 15.15
N LYS A 206 28.13 -45.77 16.10
CA LYS A 206 28.06 -44.31 16.29
C LYS A 206 28.60 -43.53 15.10
N ARG A 207 29.72 -43.94 14.51
CA ARG A 207 30.28 -43.33 13.29
C ARG A 207 29.30 -43.45 12.12
N ASP A 208 28.74 -44.64 11.92
CA ASP A 208 27.89 -44.95 10.78
C ASP A 208 26.54 -44.22 10.89
N ALA A 209 25.97 -44.11 12.09
CA ALA A 209 24.81 -43.27 12.37
C ALA A 209 25.10 -41.76 12.19
N ALA A 210 26.29 -41.29 12.57
CA ALA A 210 26.70 -39.91 12.32
C ALA A 210 26.91 -39.61 10.83
N GLN A 211 27.40 -40.59 10.06
CA GLN A 211 27.49 -40.49 8.60
C GLN A 211 26.10 -40.44 7.96
N GLN A 212 25.18 -41.31 8.36
CA GLN A 212 23.78 -41.28 7.88
C GLN A 212 23.12 -39.93 8.17
N ALA A 213 23.24 -39.41 9.39
CA ALA A 213 22.71 -38.09 9.75
C ALA A 213 23.35 -36.95 8.93
N TRP A 214 24.63 -37.07 8.54
CA TRP A 214 25.28 -36.11 7.65
C TRP A 214 24.78 -36.22 6.19
N GLU A 215 24.59 -37.43 5.68
CA GLU A 215 24.04 -37.69 4.35
C GLU A 215 22.58 -37.22 4.24
N GLU A 216 21.75 -37.45 5.26
CA GLU A 216 20.39 -36.92 5.38
C GLU A 216 20.38 -35.39 5.44
N ALA A 217 21.22 -34.78 6.28
CA ALA A 217 21.34 -33.32 6.36
C ALA A 217 21.82 -32.71 5.03
N HIS A 218 22.70 -33.39 4.30
CA HIS A 218 23.15 -32.96 2.98
C HIS A 218 22.02 -33.06 1.93
N GLN A 219 21.24 -34.15 1.93
CA GLN A 219 20.06 -34.29 1.06
C GLN A 219 19.00 -33.22 1.36
N VAL A 220 18.69 -32.95 2.64
CA VAL A 220 17.77 -31.88 3.05
C VAL A 220 18.31 -30.50 2.63
N ALA A 221 19.62 -30.25 2.75
CA ALA A 221 20.25 -29.03 2.26
C ALA A 221 20.09 -28.88 0.74
N GLN A 222 20.39 -29.91 -0.05
CA GLN A 222 20.19 -29.93 -1.51
C GLN A 222 18.72 -29.67 -1.88
N GLN A 223 17.78 -30.37 -1.25
CA GLN A 223 16.34 -30.16 -1.46
C GLN A 223 15.94 -28.72 -1.16
N SER A 224 16.43 -28.14 -0.05
CA SER A 224 16.16 -26.73 0.29
C SER A 224 16.70 -25.74 -0.74
N MET A 225 17.85 -26.04 -1.36
CA MET A 225 18.43 -25.21 -2.43
C MET A 225 17.61 -25.32 -3.73
N THR A 226 17.20 -26.53 -4.12
CA THR A 226 16.31 -26.70 -5.28
C THR A 226 14.93 -26.06 -5.07
N ALA A 227 14.39 -26.09 -3.85
CA ALA A 227 13.13 -25.44 -3.51
C ALA A 227 13.24 -23.91 -3.54
N LYS A 228 14.37 -23.33 -3.07
CA LYS A 228 14.66 -21.90 -3.20
C LYS A 228 14.73 -21.47 -4.66
N LEU A 229 15.51 -22.16 -5.49
CA LEU A 229 15.64 -21.87 -6.92
C LEU A 229 14.29 -21.98 -7.67
N ALA A 230 13.45 -22.96 -7.31
CA ALA A 230 12.10 -23.06 -7.84
C ALA A 230 11.23 -21.86 -7.43
N ALA A 231 11.25 -21.47 -6.16
CA ALA A 231 10.54 -20.30 -5.62
C ALA A 231 11.11 -18.94 -6.07
N GLU A 232 12.34 -18.91 -6.58
CA GLU A 232 12.93 -17.76 -7.29
C GLU A 232 12.38 -17.72 -8.71
N SER A 233 12.44 -18.82 -9.46
CA SER A 233 11.90 -18.88 -10.83
C SER A 233 10.40 -18.60 -10.93
N GLU A 234 9.59 -18.92 -9.90
CA GLU A 234 8.17 -18.54 -9.89
C GLU A 234 7.95 -17.07 -9.50
N ARG A 235 8.80 -16.48 -8.65
CA ARG A 235 8.79 -15.03 -8.41
C ARG A 235 9.15 -14.26 -9.68
N ASP A 236 10.13 -14.73 -10.45
CA ASP A 236 10.50 -14.13 -11.74
C ASP A 236 9.36 -14.21 -12.75
N ARG A 237 8.63 -15.33 -12.82
CA ARG A 237 7.41 -15.49 -13.64
C ARG A 237 6.28 -14.56 -13.20
N ILE A 238 6.10 -14.37 -11.89
CA ILE A 238 5.09 -13.44 -11.37
C ILE A 238 5.46 -12.00 -11.73
N ALA A 239 6.72 -11.59 -11.53
CA ALA A 239 7.20 -10.27 -11.93
C ALA A 239 7.08 -10.03 -13.44
N ALA A 240 7.36 -11.04 -14.28
CA ALA A 240 7.13 -10.97 -15.72
C ALA A 240 5.65 -10.73 -16.04
N ARG A 241 4.73 -11.51 -15.45
CA ARG A 241 3.27 -11.29 -15.61
C ARG A 241 2.81 -9.92 -15.09
N GLU A 242 3.37 -9.42 -14.01
CA GLU A 242 3.07 -8.08 -13.48
C GLU A 242 3.49 -6.99 -14.47
N THR A 243 4.68 -7.11 -15.07
CA THR A 243 5.13 -6.18 -16.13
C THR A 243 4.31 -6.27 -17.42
N GLU A 244 3.90 -7.47 -17.84
CA GLU A 244 2.95 -7.67 -18.94
C GLU A 244 1.58 -7.01 -18.66
N LEU A 245 1.04 -7.18 -17.46
CA LEU A 245 -0.23 -6.58 -17.04
C LEU A 245 -0.14 -5.05 -16.91
N LEU A 246 0.97 -4.52 -16.43
CA LEU A 246 1.21 -3.07 -16.39
C LEU A 246 1.29 -2.50 -17.81
N ALA A 247 2.02 -3.14 -18.73
CA ALA A 247 2.08 -2.74 -20.13
C ALA A 247 0.69 -2.78 -20.82
N ALA A 248 -0.13 -3.79 -20.52
CA ALA A 248 -1.51 -3.86 -21.01
C ALA A 248 -2.42 -2.76 -20.42
N LEU A 249 -2.24 -2.41 -19.14
CA LEU A 249 -2.94 -1.27 -18.51
C LEU A 249 -2.48 0.08 -19.09
N GLU A 250 -1.22 0.22 -19.49
CA GLU A 250 -0.72 1.42 -20.16
C GLU A 250 -1.20 1.52 -21.62
N SER A 251 -1.22 0.41 -22.37
CA SER A 251 -1.82 0.36 -23.72
C SER A 251 -3.30 0.74 -23.70
N THR A 252 -4.09 0.12 -22.81
CA THR A 252 -5.53 0.42 -22.71
C THR A 252 -5.81 1.84 -22.21
N ARG A 253 -4.93 2.43 -21.39
CA ARG A 253 -4.97 3.88 -21.07
C ARG A 253 -4.67 4.74 -22.30
N ALA A 254 -3.67 4.40 -23.10
CA ALA A 254 -3.33 5.13 -24.33
C ALA A 254 -4.46 5.05 -25.37
N GLU A 255 -5.06 3.86 -25.55
CA GLU A 255 -6.24 3.64 -26.38
C GLU A 255 -7.44 4.47 -25.91
N LEU A 256 -7.69 4.53 -24.59
CA LEU A 256 -8.78 5.33 -24.00
C LEU A 256 -8.54 6.84 -24.18
N VAL A 257 -7.29 7.31 -24.10
CA VAL A 257 -6.92 8.70 -24.41
C VAL A 257 -7.13 8.99 -25.91
N ALA A 258 -6.71 8.10 -26.80
CA ALA A 258 -6.92 8.24 -28.25
C ALA A 258 -8.39 8.12 -28.66
N ALA A 259 -9.21 7.37 -27.92
CA ALA A 259 -10.67 7.34 -28.09
C ALA A 259 -11.30 8.66 -27.65
N ARG A 260 -10.83 9.26 -26.54
CA ARG A 260 -11.27 10.58 -26.07
C ARG A 260 -10.85 11.71 -27.00
N SER A 261 -9.65 11.68 -27.60
CA SER A 261 -9.25 12.71 -28.58
C SER A 261 -10.12 12.63 -29.83
N LYS A 262 -10.34 11.43 -30.38
CA LYS A 262 -11.25 11.20 -31.52
C LYS A 262 -12.69 11.61 -31.21
N LEU A 263 -13.17 11.41 -29.98
CA LEU A 263 -14.49 11.88 -29.56
C LEU A 263 -14.53 13.41 -29.54
N ALA A 264 -13.54 14.09 -28.95
CA ALA A 264 -13.47 15.55 -28.91
C ALA A 264 -13.30 16.16 -30.33
N GLU A 265 -12.56 15.51 -31.22
CA GLU A 265 -12.46 15.86 -32.64
C GLU A 265 -13.81 15.72 -33.35
N ALA A 266 -14.55 14.64 -33.10
CA ALA A 266 -15.88 14.41 -33.67
C ALA A 266 -16.95 15.37 -33.09
N GLU A 267 -16.89 15.69 -31.80
CA GLU A 267 -17.73 16.70 -31.15
C GLU A 267 -17.43 18.10 -31.70
N GLY A 268 -16.15 18.45 -31.87
CA GLY A 268 -15.71 19.69 -32.50
C GLY A 268 -16.15 19.80 -33.96
N ALA A 269 -16.06 18.72 -34.73
CA ALA A 269 -16.57 18.66 -36.11
C ALA A 269 -18.10 18.76 -36.17
N ALA A 270 -18.82 18.14 -35.24
CA ALA A 270 -20.28 18.23 -35.15
C ALA A 270 -20.75 19.65 -34.74
N GLU A 271 -20.01 20.32 -33.85
CA GLU A 271 -20.30 21.71 -33.48
C GLU A 271 -19.93 22.69 -34.61
N ALA A 272 -18.83 22.46 -35.32
CA ALA A 272 -18.52 23.21 -36.54
C ALA A 272 -19.65 23.07 -37.58
N GLN A 273 -20.14 21.85 -37.84
CA GLN A 273 -21.29 21.61 -38.73
C GLN A 273 -22.58 22.28 -38.23
N ARG A 274 -22.81 22.38 -36.91
CA ARG A 274 -23.95 23.12 -36.33
C ARG A 274 -23.81 24.63 -36.56
N VAL A 275 -22.62 25.18 -36.38
CA VAL A 275 -22.32 26.61 -36.63
C VAL A 275 -22.45 26.91 -38.12
N GLU A 276 -21.89 26.10 -39.00
CA GLU A 276 -22.06 26.22 -40.46
C GLU A 276 -23.54 26.12 -40.87
N ALA A 277 -24.29 25.18 -40.31
CA ALA A 277 -25.73 25.06 -40.57
C ALA A 277 -26.55 26.23 -39.99
N ALA A 278 -26.10 26.84 -38.88
CA ALA A 278 -26.71 28.05 -38.32
C ALA A 278 -26.42 29.28 -39.19
N VAL A 279 -25.18 29.46 -39.62
CA VAL A 279 -24.77 30.53 -40.57
C VAL A 279 -25.46 30.36 -41.93
N ALA A 280 -25.62 29.13 -42.43
CA ALA A 280 -26.35 28.85 -43.66
C ALA A 280 -27.86 29.14 -43.52
N LYS A 281 -28.47 28.83 -42.36
CA LYS A 281 -29.87 29.22 -42.07
C LYS A 281 -30.00 30.73 -41.99
N GLN A 282 -29.12 31.41 -41.26
CA GLN A 282 -29.13 32.86 -41.12
C GLN A 282 -28.94 33.53 -42.48
N GLY A 283 -27.95 33.12 -43.28
CA GLY A 283 -27.76 33.62 -44.64
C GLY A 283 -28.96 33.36 -45.57
N ALA A 284 -29.67 32.24 -45.40
CA ALA A 284 -30.93 31.98 -46.12
C ALA A 284 -32.10 32.83 -45.60
N GLU A 285 -32.11 33.22 -44.33
CA GLU A 285 -33.08 34.14 -43.74
C GLU A 285 -32.80 35.59 -44.13
N ASP A 286 -31.54 36.01 -44.18
CA ASP A 286 -31.08 37.28 -44.72
C ASP A 286 -31.39 37.39 -46.22
N LEU A 287 -31.22 36.30 -47.00
CA LEU A 287 -31.70 36.23 -48.40
C LEU A 287 -33.23 36.35 -48.50
N ARG A 288 -34.00 35.72 -47.61
CA ARG A 288 -35.46 35.90 -47.56
C ARG A 288 -35.86 37.32 -47.15
N ASN A 289 -35.10 37.97 -46.27
CA ASN A 289 -35.34 39.33 -45.84
C ASN A 289 -34.97 40.32 -46.96
N ALA A 290 -33.84 40.15 -47.64
CA ALA A 290 -33.48 40.91 -48.83
C ALA A 290 -34.49 40.71 -49.99
N MET A 291 -35.05 39.50 -50.16
CA MET A 291 -36.17 39.24 -51.09
C MET A 291 -37.45 39.97 -50.66
N ARG A 292 -37.79 39.98 -49.36
CA ARG A 292 -38.92 40.75 -48.82
C ARG A 292 -38.70 42.26 -48.96
N ASP A 293 -37.48 42.75 -48.76
CA ASP A 293 -37.15 44.17 -48.83
C ASP A 293 -37.06 44.66 -50.27
N THR A 294 -36.58 43.85 -51.21
CA THR A 294 -36.64 44.17 -52.65
C THR A 294 -38.07 44.10 -53.19
N GLU A 295 -38.89 43.15 -52.74
CA GLU A 295 -40.33 43.12 -53.07
C GLU A 295 -41.09 44.25 -52.36
N ALA A 296 -40.74 44.66 -51.14
CA ALA A 296 -41.29 45.83 -50.47
C ALA A 296 -40.81 47.15 -51.12
N GLN A 297 -39.58 47.22 -51.62
CA GLN A 297 -39.10 48.33 -52.45
C GLN A 297 -39.85 48.36 -53.78
N ARG A 298 -40.12 47.21 -54.40
CA ARG A 298 -40.95 47.09 -55.61
C ARG A 298 -42.38 47.53 -55.36
N GLN A 299 -42.98 47.14 -54.24
CA GLN A 299 -44.33 47.58 -53.84
C GLN A 299 -44.37 49.07 -53.49
N ARG A 300 -43.35 49.60 -52.82
CA ARG A 300 -43.18 51.06 -52.60
C ARG A 300 -42.98 51.80 -53.92
N ALA A 301 -42.26 51.23 -54.88
CA ALA A 301 -42.09 51.79 -56.22
C ALA A 301 -43.40 51.76 -57.02
N MET A 302 -44.15 50.65 -56.98
CA MET A 302 -45.49 50.54 -57.59
C MET A 302 -46.49 51.51 -56.96
N GLN A 303 -46.45 51.67 -55.63
CA GLN A 303 -47.27 52.65 -54.90
C GLN A 303 -46.82 54.09 -55.21
N ALA A 304 -45.52 54.33 -55.40
CA ALA A 304 -45.01 55.63 -55.81
C ALA A 304 -45.38 55.96 -57.26
N THR A 305 -45.35 55.00 -58.19
CA THR A 305 -45.84 55.21 -59.56
C THR A 305 -47.36 55.38 -59.59
N SER A 306 -48.14 54.56 -58.89
CA SER A 306 -49.60 54.72 -58.83
C SER A 306 -50.00 56.01 -58.12
N LYS A 307 -49.24 56.47 -57.13
CA LYS A 307 -49.41 57.77 -56.49
C LYS A 307 -49.02 58.92 -57.42
N ALA A 308 -47.94 58.80 -58.18
CA ALA A 308 -47.55 59.78 -59.20
C ALA A 308 -48.54 59.83 -60.39
N GLU A 309 -49.20 58.72 -60.71
CA GLU A 309 -50.29 58.65 -61.70
C GLU A 309 -51.61 59.21 -61.14
N ALA A 310 -51.92 58.94 -59.87
CA ALA A 310 -53.02 59.60 -59.17
C ALA A 310 -52.79 61.12 -59.06
N GLU A 311 -51.57 61.55 -58.77
CA GLU A 311 -51.16 62.96 -58.72
C GLU A 311 -51.12 63.60 -60.11
N ARG A 312 -50.68 62.90 -61.17
CA ARG A 312 -50.81 63.37 -62.55
C ARG A 312 -52.27 63.52 -62.98
N THR A 313 -53.13 62.55 -62.69
CA THR A 313 -54.56 62.69 -63.02
C THR A 313 -55.26 63.72 -62.15
N ALA A 314 -54.84 63.91 -60.89
CA ALA A 314 -55.33 65.01 -60.04
C ALA A 314 -54.86 66.38 -60.56
N ALA A 315 -53.60 66.51 -60.98
CA ALA A 315 -53.06 67.72 -61.59
C ALA A 315 -53.76 68.04 -62.92
N LEU A 316 -54.05 67.05 -63.76
CA LEU A 316 -54.82 67.24 -64.99
C LEU A 316 -56.28 67.64 -64.73
N ARG A 317 -56.92 67.09 -63.69
CA ARG A 317 -58.25 67.56 -63.25
C ARG A 317 -58.19 69.02 -62.76
N ALA A 318 -57.27 69.32 -61.84
CA ALA A 318 -57.07 70.67 -61.30
C ALA A 318 -56.71 71.69 -62.41
N GLN A 319 -55.94 71.27 -63.42
CA GLN A 319 -55.65 72.09 -64.60
C GLN A 319 -56.93 72.35 -65.42
N SER A 320 -57.73 71.32 -65.71
CA SER A 320 -59.01 71.49 -66.43
C SER A 320 -60.04 72.31 -65.63
N GLU A 321 -60.02 72.23 -64.30
CA GLU A 321 -60.86 73.02 -63.39
C GLU A 321 -60.42 74.48 -63.35
N ALA A 322 -59.11 74.75 -63.32
CA ALA A 322 -58.53 76.09 -63.42
C ALA A 322 -58.75 76.72 -64.80
N GLU A 323 -58.60 75.97 -65.89
CA GLU A 323 -58.93 76.42 -67.25
C GLU A 323 -60.43 76.73 -67.37
N ALA A 324 -61.31 75.89 -66.82
CA ALA A 324 -62.74 76.17 -66.73
C ALA A 324 -63.06 77.37 -65.82
N GLU A 325 -62.26 77.67 -64.79
CA GLU A 325 -62.40 78.86 -63.95
C GLU A 325 -61.92 80.14 -64.66
N VAL A 326 -60.82 80.08 -65.43
CA VAL A 326 -60.36 81.18 -66.30
C VAL A 326 -61.41 81.49 -67.38
N VAL A 327 -62.02 80.48 -68.00
CA VAL A 327 -63.14 80.69 -68.95
C VAL A 327 -64.34 81.35 -68.26
N ARG A 328 -64.71 80.92 -67.04
CA ARG A 328 -65.79 81.54 -66.25
C ARG A 328 -65.45 82.96 -65.78
N ALA A 329 -64.18 83.28 -65.53
CA ALA A 329 -63.73 84.63 -65.21
C ALA A 329 -63.78 85.54 -66.44
N ASN A 330 -63.29 85.09 -67.59
CA ASN A 330 -63.33 85.85 -68.84
C ASN A 330 -64.77 86.14 -69.30
N ALA A 331 -65.69 85.18 -69.15
CA ALA A 331 -67.11 85.38 -69.42
C ALA A 331 -67.71 86.53 -68.59
N ARG A 332 -67.40 86.60 -67.29
CA ARG A 332 -67.84 87.70 -66.39
C ARG A 332 -67.23 89.05 -66.77
N VAL A 333 -65.97 89.06 -67.25
CA VAL A 333 -65.32 90.29 -67.73
C VAL A 333 -65.98 90.79 -69.02
N GLU A 334 -66.30 89.90 -69.96
CA GLU A 334 -67.07 90.27 -71.16
C GLU A 334 -68.48 90.79 -70.82
N GLU A 335 -69.16 90.16 -69.86
CA GLU A 335 -70.50 90.55 -69.41
C GLU A 335 -70.48 91.95 -68.78
N ALA A 336 -69.54 92.21 -67.86
CA ALA A 336 -69.33 93.53 -67.26
C ALA A 336 -68.94 94.61 -68.30
N VAL A 337 -68.22 94.25 -69.37
CA VAL A 337 -67.94 95.18 -70.50
C VAL A 337 -69.21 95.49 -71.30
N LYS A 338 -70.06 94.48 -71.57
CA LYS A 338 -71.35 94.66 -72.25
C LYS A 338 -72.30 95.53 -71.42
N GLU A 339 -72.34 95.35 -70.10
CA GLU A 339 -73.09 96.20 -69.16
C GLU A 339 -72.57 97.64 -69.14
N ARG A 340 -71.25 97.84 -69.03
CA ARG A 340 -70.61 99.18 -69.08
C ARG A 340 -70.96 99.92 -70.37
N ASP A 341 -70.91 99.23 -71.51
CA ASP A 341 -71.11 99.85 -72.81
C ASP A 341 -72.60 100.13 -73.08
N ALA A 342 -73.51 99.29 -72.55
CA ALA A 342 -74.94 99.57 -72.49
C ALA A 342 -75.24 100.80 -71.60
N ALA A 343 -74.63 100.91 -70.43
CA ALA A 343 -74.76 102.06 -69.55
C ALA A 343 -74.22 103.35 -70.20
N HIS A 344 -73.11 103.27 -70.95
CA HIS A 344 -72.61 104.41 -71.73
C HIS A 344 -73.52 104.79 -72.90
N ALA A 345 -74.21 103.83 -73.53
CA ALA A 345 -75.22 104.12 -74.55
C ALA A 345 -76.45 104.83 -73.95
N GLN A 346 -76.95 104.34 -72.81
CA GLN A 346 -78.06 104.96 -72.07
C GLN A 346 -77.70 106.38 -71.59
N ALA A 347 -76.48 106.59 -71.07
CA ALA A 347 -76.01 107.92 -70.67
C ALA A 347 -75.94 108.91 -71.85
N LYS A 348 -75.55 108.45 -73.05
CA LYS A 348 -75.56 109.28 -74.27
C LYS A 348 -76.97 109.60 -74.73
N ALA A 349 -77.91 108.65 -74.65
CA ALA A 349 -79.32 108.89 -74.96
C ALA A 349 -79.94 109.94 -74.02
N ALA A 350 -79.74 109.80 -72.71
CA ALA A 350 -80.24 110.75 -71.71
C ALA A 350 -79.66 112.18 -71.88
N ILE A 351 -78.41 112.32 -72.35
CA ILE A 351 -77.83 113.62 -72.70
C ILE A 351 -78.51 114.21 -73.95
N ALA A 352 -78.75 113.41 -74.99
CA ALA A 352 -79.46 113.86 -76.19
C ALA A 352 -80.90 114.30 -75.89
N GLU A 353 -81.64 113.53 -75.09
CA GLU A 353 -82.99 113.90 -74.62
C GLU A 353 -82.99 115.19 -73.80
N ARG A 354 -82.03 115.37 -72.88
CA ARG A 354 -81.86 116.60 -72.12
C ARG A 354 -81.61 117.81 -73.03
N ASP A 355 -80.78 117.63 -74.06
CA ASP A 355 -80.40 118.73 -74.95
C ASP A 355 -81.54 119.09 -75.92
N GLU A 356 -82.34 118.11 -76.36
CA GLU A 356 -83.60 118.34 -77.09
C GLU A 356 -84.66 119.05 -76.23
N LEU A 357 -84.80 118.65 -74.95
CA LEU A 357 -85.67 119.36 -73.99
C LEU A 357 -85.18 120.78 -73.72
N THR A 358 -83.86 121.00 -73.66
CA THR A 358 -83.25 122.33 -73.48
C THR A 358 -83.51 123.22 -74.70
N ALA A 359 -83.46 122.67 -75.92
CA ALA A 359 -83.86 123.38 -77.13
C ALA A 359 -85.34 123.80 -77.06
N LYS A 360 -86.26 122.88 -76.72
CA LYS A 360 -87.70 123.16 -76.58
C LYS A 360 -88.01 124.25 -75.53
N VAL A 361 -87.28 124.27 -74.41
CA VAL A 361 -87.42 125.32 -73.38
C VAL A 361 -86.90 126.67 -73.91
N ASN A 362 -85.81 126.70 -74.67
CA ASN A 362 -85.32 127.91 -75.31
C ASN A 362 -86.30 128.45 -76.37
N ASP A 363 -86.91 127.59 -77.18
CA ASP A 363 -87.94 127.96 -78.16
C ASP A 363 -89.19 128.52 -77.48
N GLN A 364 -89.67 127.89 -76.40
CA GLN A 364 -90.73 128.44 -75.56
C GLN A 364 -90.33 129.81 -74.95
N GLY A 365 -89.07 129.97 -74.56
CA GLY A 365 -88.49 131.24 -74.12
C GLY A 365 -88.37 132.31 -75.22
N VAL A 366 -88.33 131.94 -76.50
CA VAL A 366 -88.47 132.87 -77.65
C VAL A 366 -89.94 133.22 -77.87
N GLN A 367 -90.83 132.22 -77.89
CA GLN A 367 -92.28 132.41 -78.08
C GLN A 367 -92.89 133.28 -76.97
N LEU A 368 -92.52 133.09 -75.70
CA LEU A 368 -92.96 133.94 -74.59
C LEU A 368 -92.47 135.39 -74.73
N ARG A 369 -91.25 135.61 -75.25
CA ARG A 369 -90.77 136.97 -75.54
C ARG A 369 -91.56 137.61 -76.67
N GLN A 370 -91.78 136.91 -77.78
CA GLN A 370 -92.62 137.38 -78.90
C GLN A 370 -94.05 137.69 -78.45
N LEU A 371 -94.66 136.84 -77.63
CA LEU A 371 -95.98 137.08 -77.05
C LEU A 371 -95.97 138.32 -76.13
N SER A 372 -94.99 138.44 -75.22
CA SER A 372 -94.88 139.60 -74.34
C SER A 372 -94.68 140.92 -75.11
N GLN A 373 -93.94 140.87 -76.22
CA GLN A 373 -93.73 142.00 -77.11
C GLN A 373 -95.02 142.34 -77.85
N SER A 374 -95.75 141.37 -78.39
CA SER A 374 -97.06 141.60 -79.02
C SER A 374 -98.10 142.16 -78.05
N VAL A 375 -98.05 141.77 -76.76
CA VAL A 375 -98.91 142.33 -75.71
C VAL A 375 -98.49 143.76 -75.37
N ALA A 376 -97.20 144.07 -75.32
CA ALA A 376 -96.72 145.44 -75.14
C ALA A 376 -97.10 146.35 -76.34
N GLU A 377 -97.01 145.83 -77.57
CA GLU A 377 -97.44 146.52 -78.79
C GLU A 377 -98.97 146.74 -78.81
N GLN A 378 -99.77 145.74 -78.41
CA GLN A 378 -101.23 145.89 -78.25
C GLN A 378 -101.60 146.87 -77.11
N GLN A 379 -100.85 146.88 -76.00
CA GLN A 379 -101.06 147.84 -74.92
C GLN A 379 -100.71 149.27 -75.36
N ALA A 380 -99.61 149.45 -76.10
CA ALA A 380 -99.22 150.73 -76.69
C ALA A 380 -100.26 151.23 -77.73
N ALA A 381 -100.78 150.33 -78.56
CA ALA A 381 -101.87 150.63 -79.49
C ALA A 381 -103.18 150.99 -78.76
N LEU A 382 -103.49 150.32 -77.64
CA LEU A 382 -104.66 150.66 -76.82
C LEU A 382 -104.51 151.99 -76.07
N THR A 383 -103.30 152.37 -75.64
CA THR A 383 -103.06 153.71 -75.10
C THR A 383 -103.15 154.78 -76.18
N ALA A 384 -102.57 154.55 -77.37
CA ALA A 384 -102.70 155.46 -78.50
C ALA A 384 -104.18 155.65 -78.92
N LEU A 385 -104.95 154.55 -79.04
CA LEU A 385 -106.39 154.62 -79.33
C LEU A 385 -107.20 155.27 -78.19
N ALA A 386 -106.75 155.21 -76.94
CA ALA A 386 -107.38 155.93 -75.84
C ALA A 386 -107.09 157.45 -75.90
N GLU A 387 -105.86 157.83 -76.23
CA GLU A 387 -105.44 159.22 -76.47
C GLU A 387 -106.16 159.81 -77.70
N GLU A 388 -106.22 159.09 -78.81
CA GLU A 388 -106.99 159.47 -80.01
C GLU A 388 -108.48 159.59 -79.70
N ARG A 389 -109.07 158.64 -78.95
CA ARG A 389 -110.48 158.71 -78.53
C ARG A 389 -110.76 159.93 -77.64
N ASP A 390 -109.87 160.25 -76.72
CA ASP A 390 -110.09 161.36 -75.78
C ASP A 390 -109.74 162.72 -76.40
N ALA A 391 -108.82 162.77 -77.39
CA ALA A 391 -108.66 163.88 -78.30
C ALA A 391 -109.91 164.09 -79.17
N ALA A 392 -110.43 163.04 -79.80
CA ALA A 392 -111.65 163.07 -80.60
C ALA A 392 -112.89 163.42 -79.76
N ARG A 393 -112.92 163.09 -78.46
CA ARG A 393 -113.94 163.58 -77.51
C ARG A 393 -113.76 165.05 -77.18
N ALA A 394 -112.52 165.51 -76.94
CA ALA A 394 -112.24 166.93 -76.75
C ALA A 394 -112.55 167.76 -78.00
N GLU A 395 -112.49 167.18 -79.19
CA GLU A 395 -112.95 167.79 -80.45
C GLU A 395 -114.46 167.69 -80.63
N ALA A 396 -115.10 166.55 -80.35
CA ALA A 396 -116.55 166.40 -80.36
C ALA A 396 -117.24 167.37 -79.37
N ASP A 397 -116.65 167.59 -78.19
CA ASP A 397 -117.14 168.57 -77.22
C ASP A 397 -116.76 170.02 -77.56
N ARG A 398 -115.82 170.25 -78.49
CA ARG A 398 -115.60 171.58 -79.09
C ARG A 398 -116.61 171.84 -80.22
N ALA A 399 -116.84 170.86 -81.09
CA ALA A 399 -117.86 170.88 -82.12
C ALA A 399 -119.27 171.03 -81.53
N ARG A 400 -119.60 170.31 -80.45
CA ARG A 400 -120.86 170.51 -79.70
C ARG A 400 -121.02 171.93 -79.21
N ARG A 401 -120.01 172.50 -78.55
CA ARG A 401 -120.06 173.91 -78.11
C ARG A 401 -120.21 174.92 -79.25
N GLN A 402 -119.81 174.59 -80.47
CA GLN A 402 -120.08 175.39 -81.68
C GLN A 402 -121.49 175.15 -82.25
N ILE A 403 -121.99 173.92 -82.20
CA ILE A 403 -123.35 173.55 -82.64
C ILE A 403 -124.41 174.08 -81.67
N ASP A 404 -124.16 174.07 -80.36
CA ASP A 404 -125.04 174.63 -79.33
C ASP A 404 -125.18 176.15 -79.49
N GLN A 405 -124.12 176.85 -79.90
CA GLN A 405 -124.17 178.28 -80.28
C GLN A 405 -125.08 178.53 -81.50
N PHE A 406 -125.15 177.59 -82.45
CA PHE A 406 -126.06 177.67 -83.60
C PHE A 406 -127.50 177.26 -83.25
N THR A 407 -127.66 176.26 -82.38
CA THR A 407 -128.97 175.60 -82.12
C THR A 407 -129.78 176.33 -81.04
N HIS A 408 -129.13 177.06 -80.13
CA HIS A 408 -129.84 177.93 -79.17
C HIS A 408 -130.62 179.10 -79.81
N HIS A 409 -130.48 179.32 -81.13
CA HIS A 409 -131.34 180.25 -81.86
C HIS A 409 -132.71 179.63 -82.24
N THR A 410 -132.92 178.32 -82.07
CA THR A 410 -134.16 177.62 -82.47
C THR A 410 -134.61 176.56 -81.46
N LEU A 411 -135.49 176.98 -80.53
CA LEU A 411 -136.55 176.18 -79.87
C LEU A 411 -136.09 174.90 -79.10
N SER A 412 -135.98 174.86 -77.76
CA SER A 412 -136.94 175.16 -76.67
C SER A 412 -137.99 174.06 -76.35
N SER A 413 -138.01 173.65 -75.07
CA SER A 413 -139.05 172.94 -74.28
C SER A 413 -138.99 171.42 -73.98
N ASN A 414 -139.21 171.12 -72.68
CA ASN A 414 -139.84 169.97 -72.02
C ASN A 414 -139.21 168.55 -71.78
N PHE A 415 -138.60 168.41 -70.58
CA PHE A 415 -138.79 167.39 -69.50
C PHE A 415 -138.33 165.87 -69.59
N PRO A 416 -137.94 165.20 -68.45
CA PRO A 416 -137.28 163.85 -68.33
C PRO A 416 -138.13 162.84 -67.47
N PRO A 417 -137.64 161.81 -66.67
CA PRO A 417 -136.31 161.16 -66.43
C PRO A 417 -136.26 159.59 -66.21
N GLY A 418 -135.05 159.01 -65.99
CA GLY A 418 -134.78 157.72 -65.26
C GLY A 418 -134.60 156.43 -66.11
N GLY A 419 -134.01 155.30 -65.65
CA GLY A 419 -133.19 154.98 -64.44
C GLY A 419 -132.99 153.46 -64.12
N ARG A 420 -131.88 153.07 -63.43
CA ARG A 420 -131.54 151.80 -62.68
C ARG A 420 -131.14 150.46 -63.41
N MET A 421 -129.98 149.89 -63.00
CA MET A 421 -129.61 148.57 -62.35
C MET A 421 -130.50 147.28 -62.50
N PRO A 422 -130.15 146.01 -62.09
CA PRO A 422 -128.93 145.43 -61.43
C PRO A 422 -128.44 143.98 -61.85
N GLY A 423 -127.28 143.51 -61.31
CA GLY A 423 -127.12 142.22 -60.55
C GLY A 423 -126.81 140.83 -61.21
N GLY A 424 -126.01 139.97 -60.53
CA GLY A 424 -125.90 138.50 -60.78
C GLY A 424 -124.59 137.78 -60.31
N GLY A 425 -124.70 136.57 -59.70
CA GLY A 425 -123.61 135.61 -59.30
C GLY A 425 -124.13 134.14 -59.40
N PRO A 426 -123.63 133.07 -58.70
CA PRO A 426 -122.54 132.92 -57.70
C PRO A 426 -121.75 131.53 -57.73
N ALA A 427 -121.13 131.10 -56.60
CA ALA A 427 -120.79 129.71 -56.12
C ALA A 427 -119.36 129.06 -56.28
N ALA A 428 -119.07 128.01 -55.45
CA ALA A 428 -117.77 127.28 -55.20
C ALA A 428 -118.04 125.89 -54.48
N PRO A 429 -117.18 125.20 -53.65
CA PRO A 429 -115.69 125.05 -53.55
C PRO A 429 -115.01 123.61 -53.65
N PRO A 430 -114.75 122.73 -52.60
CA PRO A 430 -113.50 122.61 -51.77
C PRO A 430 -112.76 121.21 -51.62
N SER A 431 -111.60 121.20 -50.91
CA SER A 431 -111.05 120.18 -49.94
C SER A 431 -110.20 118.90 -50.27
N ALA A 432 -108.90 118.94 -49.86
CA ALA A 432 -108.12 118.11 -48.89
C ALA A 432 -107.97 116.53 -48.84
N HIS A 433 -106.72 116.10 -48.48
CA HIS A 433 -106.27 115.05 -47.50
C HIS A 433 -105.88 113.55 -47.81
N GLN A 434 -104.74 113.13 -47.22
CA GLN A 434 -104.33 111.80 -46.61
C GLN A 434 -103.77 110.58 -47.43
N GLN A 435 -103.22 109.60 -46.67
CA GLN A 435 -102.40 108.39 -47.00
C GLN A 435 -103.27 107.07 -46.96
N PRO A 436 -102.82 105.77 -46.83
CA PRO A 436 -101.48 105.14 -46.57
C PRO A 436 -101.18 103.71 -47.14
N SER A 437 -100.13 103.06 -46.58
CA SER A 437 -99.92 101.61 -46.27
C SER A 437 -99.20 100.59 -47.21
N VAL A 438 -98.05 100.12 -46.68
CA VAL A 438 -97.43 98.75 -46.58
C VAL A 438 -98.28 97.49 -46.93
N PRO A 439 -97.69 96.30 -47.28
CA PRO A 439 -96.77 95.51 -46.41
C PRO A 439 -95.58 94.77 -47.13
N PRO A 440 -95.08 93.58 -46.71
CA PRO A 440 -93.80 93.38 -45.98
C PRO A 440 -92.75 92.54 -46.78
N GLY A 441 -91.57 92.09 -46.31
CA GLY A 441 -91.03 91.91 -44.94
C GLY A 441 -89.62 91.23 -44.88
N PRO A 442 -89.11 90.91 -43.66
CA PRO A 442 -87.77 90.33 -43.33
C PRO A 442 -87.81 88.77 -43.19
N PRO A 443 -86.75 87.94 -42.87
CA PRO A 443 -85.72 88.07 -41.80
C PRO A 443 -84.23 87.68 -42.17
N PRO A 444 -83.26 87.64 -41.21
CA PRO A 444 -81.80 87.70 -41.46
C PRO A 444 -80.92 86.70 -40.63
N ILE A 445 -79.67 87.10 -40.28
CA ILE A 445 -78.82 86.79 -39.08
C ILE A 445 -79.07 85.48 -38.29
N GLY A 446 -78.00 84.68 -38.06
CA GLY A 446 -78.06 83.35 -37.43
C GLY A 446 -77.14 83.00 -36.24
N GLY A 447 -76.36 83.94 -35.67
CA GLY A 447 -75.78 83.80 -34.31
C GLY A 447 -74.57 82.85 -34.05
N PRO A 448 -74.03 82.80 -32.80
CA PRO A 448 -72.69 82.23 -32.51
C PRO A 448 -72.57 81.36 -31.21
N ALA A 449 -71.31 81.04 -30.83
CA ALA A 449 -70.82 80.82 -29.45
C ALA A 449 -71.12 79.44 -28.76
N PRO A 450 -70.47 79.11 -27.62
CA PRO A 450 -69.03 79.23 -27.29
C PRO A 450 -68.45 78.01 -26.50
N ALA A 451 -67.26 78.22 -25.91
CA ALA A 451 -66.60 77.47 -24.82
C ALA A 451 -65.80 76.20 -25.20
N GLY A 452 -64.56 76.04 -24.75
CA GLY A 452 -63.71 76.99 -24.01
C GLY A 452 -62.23 76.57 -23.92
N PRO A 453 -61.28 77.52 -23.79
CA PRO A 453 -59.85 77.23 -23.75
C PRO A 453 -59.32 77.01 -22.32
N GLY A 454 -58.26 76.19 -22.18
CA GLY A 454 -57.54 76.01 -20.92
C GLY A 454 -56.27 75.16 -21.07
N GLY A 455 -55.11 75.80 -21.13
CA GLY A 455 -53.82 75.20 -20.77
C GLY A 455 -53.30 75.81 -19.45
N PRO A 456 -51.98 75.79 -19.16
CA PRO A 456 -50.91 75.07 -19.85
C PRO A 456 -49.95 74.31 -18.90
N VAL A 457 -48.86 73.80 -19.47
CA VAL A 457 -47.58 73.37 -18.83
C VAL A 457 -46.96 74.48 -17.94
N PRO A 458 -46.02 74.21 -16.98
CA PRO A 458 -44.72 73.54 -17.25
C PRO A 458 -44.10 72.65 -16.14
N ALA A 459 -42.88 72.17 -16.44
CA ALA A 459 -42.06 71.18 -15.71
C ALA A 459 -41.21 71.74 -14.53
N GLY A 460 -40.56 70.84 -13.75
CA GLY A 460 -39.55 71.26 -12.76
C GLY A 460 -38.79 70.14 -12.00
N ALA A 461 -37.55 69.86 -12.44
CA ALA A 461 -36.35 69.50 -11.66
C ALA A 461 -36.22 68.21 -10.77
N GLN A 462 -34.96 67.75 -10.72
CA GLN A 462 -34.28 66.77 -9.83
C GLN A 462 -33.47 67.56 -8.75
N PRO A 463 -32.61 66.96 -7.87
CA PRO A 463 -32.41 65.57 -7.43
C PRO A 463 -32.33 65.42 -5.86
N GLY A 464 -32.02 64.23 -5.32
CA GLY A 464 -31.61 64.09 -3.91
C GLY A 464 -31.29 62.67 -3.41
N ALA A 465 -30.18 62.51 -2.68
CA ALA A 465 -29.71 61.33 -1.92
C ALA A 465 -28.61 61.79 -0.92
N PRO A 466 -28.04 60.96 0.00
CA PRO A 466 -28.40 59.60 0.46
C PRO A 466 -28.63 59.56 2.01
N ASN A 467 -28.74 58.36 2.60
CA ASN A 467 -28.39 58.14 4.03
C ASN A 467 -27.99 56.66 4.30
N ALA A 468 -27.38 56.34 5.46
CA ALA A 468 -26.60 55.11 5.65
C ALA A 468 -26.70 54.43 7.04
N GLN A 469 -26.43 53.11 7.06
CA GLN A 469 -25.82 52.32 8.17
C GLN A 469 -26.55 52.28 9.55
N PRO A 470 -26.05 51.56 10.59
CA PRO A 470 -25.02 50.49 10.66
C PRO A 470 -25.53 49.18 11.32
N GLY A 471 -24.67 48.16 11.49
CA GLY A 471 -24.91 47.09 12.49
C GLY A 471 -24.08 45.79 12.36
N ALA A 472 -23.10 45.58 13.24
CA ALA A 472 -22.44 44.29 13.53
C ALA A 472 -22.07 44.27 15.03
N PRO A 473 -21.97 43.10 15.69
CA PRO A 473 -20.65 42.45 15.83
C PRO A 473 -20.66 40.88 15.93
N VAL A 474 -19.47 40.32 16.13
CA VAL A 474 -19.08 38.90 16.37
C VAL A 474 -18.78 38.67 17.89
N PRO A 475 -18.35 37.49 18.42
CA PRO A 475 -18.22 36.10 17.89
C PRO A 475 -18.72 34.94 18.84
N ALA A 476 -18.45 33.68 18.43
CA ALA A 476 -17.88 32.55 19.23
C ALA A 476 -18.70 31.24 19.46
N GLY A 477 -18.05 30.08 19.21
CA GLY A 477 -18.12 28.90 20.09
C GLY A 477 -18.81 27.59 19.65
N ALA A 478 -18.24 26.46 20.12
CA ALA A 478 -18.85 25.14 20.44
C ALA A 478 -19.21 24.08 19.35
N GLN A 479 -18.33 23.07 19.26
CA GLN A 479 -18.51 21.58 19.27
C GLN A 479 -19.92 20.93 19.21
N GLY A 480 -20.05 19.78 18.50
CA GLY A 480 -20.78 18.60 19.03
C GLY A 480 -21.58 17.65 18.09
N ALA A 481 -21.17 16.35 18.05
CA ALA A 481 -22.01 15.14 17.82
C ALA A 481 -22.69 14.93 16.40
N PRO A 482 -23.33 13.76 16.07
CA PRO A 482 -23.57 12.54 16.88
C PRO A 482 -23.31 11.13 16.25
N LEU A 483 -23.19 10.17 17.18
CA LEU A 483 -23.47 8.71 17.24
C LEU A 483 -24.09 7.91 16.06
N GLY A 484 -23.69 6.62 15.94
CA GLY A 484 -24.44 5.52 15.32
C GLY A 484 -23.70 4.16 15.26
N ALA A 485 -24.33 3.05 15.69
CA ALA A 485 -23.84 1.64 15.61
C ALA A 485 -24.94 0.76 14.93
N PRO A 486 -24.82 -0.58 14.66
CA PRO A 486 -24.24 -1.71 15.45
C PRO A 486 -23.06 -2.42 14.74
N ALA A 487 -22.32 -3.44 15.24
CA ALA A 487 -22.43 -4.44 16.32
C ALA A 487 -23.15 -5.78 15.97
N ASP A 488 -22.37 -6.85 15.76
CA ASP A 488 -22.86 -8.24 15.63
C ASP A 488 -21.86 -9.27 16.18
N GLY A 489 -22.34 -10.46 16.59
CA GLY A 489 -21.58 -11.55 17.25
C GLY A 489 -21.13 -12.69 16.32
N PRO A 490 -20.68 -13.87 16.82
CA PRO A 490 -21.29 -14.58 17.95
C PRO A 490 -20.33 -15.22 18.98
N LEU A 491 -20.91 -15.92 19.97
CA LEU A 491 -20.22 -16.69 21.03
C LEU A 491 -20.13 -18.19 20.69
N GLY A 492 -19.09 -18.86 21.22
CA GLY A 492 -18.95 -20.33 21.29
C GLY A 492 -18.18 -20.72 22.55
N SER A 493 -18.55 -21.83 23.21
CA SER A 493 -18.15 -22.12 24.61
C SER A 493 -17.46 -23.48 24.79
N GLY A 494 -16.55 -23.55 25.77
CA GLY A 494 -15.80 -24.74 26.21
C GLY A 494 -14.27 -24.57 26.10
N GLY A 495 -13.43 -25.11 27.00
CA GLY A 495 -13.74 -25.79 28.27
C GLY A 495 -12.58 -26.65 28.78
N HIS A 496 -11.95 -26.27 29.90
CA HIS A 496 -10.82 -26.98 30.56
C HIS A 496 -9.48 -26.94 29.75
N PRO A 497 -8.32 -27.41 30.28
CA PRO A 497 -7.48 -26.53 31.09
C PRO A 497 -5.97 -26.46 30.72
N GLN A 498 -5.27 -25.52 31.38
CA GLN A 498 -3.80 -25.38 31.52
C GLN A 498 -3.05 -26.73 31.73
N PRO A 499 -1.80 -26.88 31.23
CA PRO A 499 -0.66 -26.20 31.87
C PRO A 499 0.48 -25.68 30.96
N GLY A 500 1.24 -24.69 31.46
CA GLY A 500 2.69 -24.57 31.19
C GLY A 500 3.20 -23.22 30.69
N VAL A 501 3.53 -22.29 31.60
CA VAL A 501 4.18 -21.00 31.27
C VAL A 501 5.48 -20.81 32.06
N PRO A 502 6.65 -20.69 31.41
CA PRO A 502 7.86 -20.16 32.04
C PRO A 502 7.86 -18.61 32.04
N PRO A 503 8.39 -17.93 33.07
CA PRO A 503 8.22 -16.50 33.25
C PRO A 503 9.14 -15.63 32.36
N ARG A 504 8.58 -14.57 31.76
CA ARG A 504 9.37 -13.48 31.15
C ARG A 504 10.10 -12.69 32.23
N ARG A 505 11.40 -12.43 32.05
CA ARG A 505 12.17 -11.48 32.87
C ARG A 505 12.14 -10.06 32.30
N GLY A 506 12.24 -9.11 33.22
CA GLY A 506 12.01 -7.68 33.02
C GLY A 506 12.88 -6.98 31.98
N ARG A 507 12.22 -6.04 31.31
CA ARG A 507 12.79 -4.85 30.68
C ARG A 507 13.25 -3.87 31.78
N PRO A 508 14.37 -3.15 31.57
CA PRO A 508 14.45 -1.76 32.00
C PRO A 508 14.44 -0.82 30.79
N LEU A 509 13.95 0.40 31.00
CA LEU A 509 14.06 1.53 30.08
C LEU A 509 15.27 2.37 30.48
N ASN A 510 16.13 2.69 29.51
CA ASN A 510 16.82 3.97 29.31
C ASN A 510 17.77 3.80 28.11
N GLY A 511 18.01 4.79 27.25
CA GLY A 511 17.49 6.16 27.31
C GLY A 511 18.58 7.18 26.98
N ALA A 512 19.24 7.02 25.83
CA ALA A 512 20.24 7.96 25.32
C ALA A 512 20.35 7.83 23.80
N ASP A 513 19.77 8.79 23.08
CA ASP A 513 20.31 9.18 21.79
C ASP A 513 21.70 9.80 22.00
N ARG A 514 22.62 9.68 21.03
CA ARG A 514 23.19 10.83 20.29
C ARG A 514 24.44 10.45 19.46
N GLU A 515 24.29 10.61 18.15
CA GLU A 515 25.25 11.07 17.11
C GLU A 515 26.71 10.57 17.06
N ASP A 516 27.03 10.06 15.86
CA ASP A 516 28.26 10.21 15.06
C ASP A 516 29.48 9.25 15.16
N PRO A 517 30.17 9.01 14.02
CA PRO A 517 31.27 8.04 13.88
C PRO A 517 32.66 8.71 13.86
N LEU A 518 33.68 7.94 13.41
CA LEU A 518 35.10 8.28 13.24
C LEU A 518 35.92 8.29 14.54
N PHE A 519 36.68 7.21 14.76
CA PHE A 519 38.16 7.30 14.70
C PHE A 519 38.81 5.91 14.53
N THR A 520 39.92 5.90 13.80
CA THR A 520 40.95 4.85 13.66
C THR A 520 41.34 4.19 15.00
N GLY A 521 41.81 2.95 15.11
CA GLY A 521 42.48 2.00 14.19
C GLY A 521 43.55 1.25 15.03
N PRO A 522 44.64 0.70 14.46
CA PRO A 522 44.79 0.07 13.13
C PRO A 522 44.26 -1.38 13.10
#